data_AF-A0A5B8MTI8-F1
#
_entry.id   AF-A0A5B8MTI8-F1
#
_cell.length_a   1.000
_cell.length_b   1.000
_cell.length_c   1.000
_cell.angle_alpha   90.00
_cell.angle_beta   90.00
_cell.angle_gamma   90.00
#
_symmetry.space_group_name_H-M   'P 1'
#
loop_
_entity.id
_entity.type
_entity.pdbx_description
1 polymer ?
#
loop_
_entity_poly.entity_id
_entity_poly.type
_entity_poly.pdbx_seq_one_letter_code
_entity_poly.pdbx_strand_id
1 'polypeptide(L)'
;MALRPQRRRWSRRLRVLEREEDGTSREAVSRLTVSVSHRRGGSKGTEWSKDDDVLKVLFVSESGICRGFMAQRMFQSILADKGLEELVSVDARASRDYSLGDAPCEIAARAVGEEGTSQGHSYEVELLDVQADAAGSDLILVFDKFVAEDVMREITLFEVSEDSSDPSLSDRVYMLGEFGEGSTQSEKDIDDPLYGNYGGAQESEAVRRCSKRIRSCLEAVASKLESCAREGGGFLDPEKVRQALSGGMEAPDDLKRLLPPMLSKKK
;
A
#
# COMPACT_ATOMS: atom_id res chain seq x y z
N MET A 1 -9.12 -14.23 35.00
CA MET A 1 -8.06 -15.14 34.49
C MET A 1 -7.61 -14.54 33.16
N ALA A 2 -6.59 -13.69 33.18
CA ALA A 2 -6.21 -12.82 32.07
C ALA A 2 -4.79 -13.16 31.61
N LEU A 3 -4.64 -13.53 30.34
CA LEU A 3 -3.35 -13.83 29.70
C LEU A 3 -2.73 -12.51 29.21
N ARG A 4 -1.51 -12.23 29.69
CA ARG A 4 -0.68 -11.11 29.22
C ARG A 4 0.08 -11.51 27.95
N PRO A 5 0.24 -10.64 26.94
CA PRO A 5 1.08 -10.94 25.78
C PRO A 5 2.57 -10.85 26.12
N GLN A 6 3.31 -11.90 25.74
CA GLN A 6 4.77 -11.97 25.86
C GLN A 6 5.44 -10.98 24.89
N ARG A 7 6.12 -9.97 25.43
CA ARG A 7 7.09 -9.16 24.69
C ARG A 7 8.29 -10.04 24.31
N ARG A 8 8.53 -10.24 23.01
CA ARG A 8 9.74 -10.92 22.52
C ARG A 8 10.95 -10.01 22.72
N ARG A 9 11.79 -10.40 23.68
CA ARG A 9 13.04 -9.74 24.05
C ARG A 9 14.12 -10.15 23.05
N TRP A 10 14.69 -9.20 22.34
CA TRP A 10 15.81 -9.43 21.44
C TRP A 10 17.07 -9.71 22.27
N SER A 11 17.64 -10.92 22.18
CA SER A 11 18.93 -11.24 22.79
C SER A 11 20.05 -11.11 21.75
N ARG A 12 20.85 -10.04 21.82
CA ARG A 12 22.13 -9.94 21.10
C ARG A 12 23.16 -10.85 21.79
N ARG A 13 23.60 -11.92 21.11
CA ARG A 13 24.77 -12.70 21.54
C ARG A 13 26.00 -12.15 20.83
N LEU A 14 26.76 -11.29 21.52
CA LEU A 14 28.11 -10.92 21.11
C LEU A 14 29.03 -12.12 21.32
N ARG A 15 29.66 -12.62 20.25
CA ARG A 15 30.84 -13.49 20.37
C ARG A 15 32.06 -12.61 20.19
N VAL A 16 32.79 -12.38 21.28
CA VAL A 16 34.15 -11.84 21.23
C VAL A 16 35.05 -12.98 20.79
N LEU A 17 35.71 -12.82 19.65
CA LEU A 17 36.84 -13.67 19.26
C LEU A 17 38.08 -13.02 19.88
N GLU A 18 38.65 -13.64 20.90
CA GLU A 18 39.99 -13.31 21.37
C GLU A 18 41.00 -13.72 20.29
N ARG A 19 41.94 -12.83 19.99
CA ARG A 19 43.06 -13.10 19.09
C ARG A 19 44.36 -12.85 19.85
N GLU A 20 45.24 -13.84 19.78
CA GLU A 20 46.62 -13.81 20.28
C GLU A 20 47.37 -12.57 19.77
N GLU A 21 48.07 -11.93 20.70
CA GLU A 21 48.97 -10.80 20.46
C GLU A 21 50.28 -11.29 19.86
N ASP A 22 50.63 -10.76 18.70
CA ASP A 22 52.03 -10.63 18.29
C ASP A 22 52.25 -9.24 17.71
N GLY A 23 53.17 -8.50 18.33
CA GLY A 23 53.38 -7.08 18.12
C GLY A 23 54.08 -6.73 16.81
N THR A 24 53.57 -5.72 16.12
CA THR A 24 54.33 -4.57 15.60
C THR A 24 53.37 -3.56 14.97
N SER A 25 53.58 -2.29 15.29
CA SER A 25 52.69 -1.14 15.02
C SER A 25 52.61 -0.73 13.54
N ARG A 26 51.39 -0.54 13.01
CA ARG A 26 50.95 0.59 12.16
C ARG A 26 49.45 0.46 11.86
N GLU A 27 48.77 1.61 11.84
CA GLU A 27 47.32 1.82 11.81
C GLU A 27 46.53 0.82 10.94
N ALA A 28 45.75 -0.03 11.60
CA ALA A 28 44.75 -0.87 10.96
C ALA A 28 43.37 -0.25 11.18
N VAL A 29 42.84 0.45 10.17
CA VAL A 29 41.43 0.83 10.13
C VAL A 29 40.61 -0.45 10.05
N SER A 30 39.93 -0.82 11.14
CA SER A 30 39.07 -1.99 11.18
C SER A 30 37.85 -1.75 10.28
N ARG A 31 37.84 -2.35 9.09
CA ARG A 31 36.60 -2.50 8.31
C ARG A 31 35.67 -3.41 9.10
N LEU A 32 34.57 -2.84 9.58
CA LEU A 32 33.49 -3.60 10.21
C LEU A 32 32.70 -4.30 9.10
N THR A 33 33.06 -5.54 8.78
CA THR A 33 32.30 -6.35 7.83
C THR A 33 31.08 -6.92 8.55
N VAL A 34 29.91 -6.31 8.33
CA VAL A 34 28.64 -6.88 8.77
C VAL A 34 28.28 -7.99 7.79
N SER A 35 28.36 -9.25 8.23
CA SER A 35 27.82 -10.38 7.48
C SER A 35 26.39 -10.62 7.93
N VAL A 36 25.43 -10.32 7.05
CA VAL A 36 24.03 -10.69 7.24
C VAL A 36 23.91 -12.16 6.84
N SER A 37 23.81 -13.05 7.82
CA SER A 37 23.48 -14.45 7.55
C SER A 37 21.99 -14.56 7.26
N HIS A 38 21.62 -14.59 5.98
CA HIS A 38 20.27 -14.93 5.54
C HIS A 38 19.97 -16.38 5.94
N ARG A 39 18.90 -16.56 6.71
CA ARG A 39 18.33 -17.89 6.94
C ARG A 39 17.62 -18.26 5.64
N ARG A 40 18.21 -19.14 4.82
CA ARG A 40 17.54 -19.72 3.65
C ARG A 40 16.24 -20.39 4.12
N GLY A 41 15.11 -19.73 3.91
CA GLY A 41 13.81 -20.38 3.86
C GLY A 41 13.80 -21.22 2.59
N GLY A 42 14.18 -22.49 2.71
CA GLY A 42 14.07 -23.44 1.61
C GLY A 42 12.60 -23.57 1.23
N SER A 43 12.29 -23.28 -0.03
CA SER A 43 11.00 -23.57 -0.66
C SER A 43 10.79 -25.09 -0.66
N LYS A 44 10.03 -25.56 0.33
CA LYS A 44 9.35 -26.86 0.24
C LYS A 44 7.89 -26.55 -0.03
N GLY A 45 7.42 -27.08 -1.16
CA GLY A 45 6.06 -27.03 -1.72
C GLY A 45 5.04 -26.22 -0.93
N THR A 46 4.69 -25.07 -1.45
CA THR A 46 3.64 -24.21 -0.90
C THR A 46 2.31 -24.97 -0.99
N GLU A 47 1.84 -25.46 0.15
CA GLU A 47 0.42 -25.67 0.37
C GLU A 47 -0.25 -24.31 0.19
N TRP A 48 -1.14 -24.23 -0.80
CA TRP A 48 -1.94 -23.04 -1.09
C TRP A 48 -2.88 -22.82 0.10
N SER A 49 -2.81 -21.63 0.69
CA SER A 49 -3.66 -21.27 1.81
C SER A 49 -4.95 -20.64 1.27
N LYS A 50 -6.08 -20.78 1.99
CA LYS A 50 -7.34 -20.10 1.62
C LYS A 50 -7.20 -18.57 1.49
N ASP A 51 -6.16 -17.98 2.07
CA ASP A 51 -5.86 -16.55 1.96
C ASP A 51 -5.27 -16.15 0.59
N ASP A 52 -4.92 -17.13 -0.26
CA ASP A 52 -4.46 -16.89 -1.64
C ASP A 52 -5.63 -16.67 -2.62
N ASP A 53 -6.87 -16.93 -2.19
CA ASP A 53 -8.09 -16.75 -3.00
C ASP A 53 -8.73 -15.36 -2.86
N VAL A 54 -8.21 -14.52 -1.95
CA VAL A 54 -8.74 -13.18 -1.67
C VAL A 54 -7.83 -12.14 -2.28
N LEU A 55 -8.38 -11.28 -3.15
CA LEU A 55 -7.67 -10.16 -3.74
C LEU A 55 -7.31 -9.13 -2.66
N LYS A 56 -6.03 -8.75 -2.56
CA LYS A 56 -5.53 -7.79 -1.56
C LYS A 56 -5.35 -6.40 -2.17
N VAL A 57 -6.15 -5.45 -1.71
CA VAL A 57 -6.11 -4.04 -2.13
C VAL A 57 -5.54 -3.16 -1.02
N LEU A 58 -4.49 -2.43 -1.34
CA LEU A 58 -3.80 -1.53 -0.43
C LEU A 58 -3.97 -0.08 -0.88
N PHE A 59 -4.55 0.76 -0.02
CA PHE A 59 -4.55 2.20 -0.21
C PHE A 59 -3.32 2.83 0.43
N VAL A 60 -2.63 3.71 -0.27
CA VAL A 60 -1.52 4.47 0.30
C VAL A 60 -1.77 5.97 0.13
N SER A 61 -1.77 6.69 1.25
CA SER A 61 -1.83 8.16 1.30
C SER A 61 -0.62 8.70 2.06
N GLU A 62 -0.40 10.01 2.05
CA GLU A 62 0.78 10.59 2.72
C GLU A 62 0.78 10.32 4.24
N SER A 63 -0.26 10.75 4.95
CA SER A 63 -0.34 10.69 6.41
C SER A 63 -1.28 9.61 6.98
N GLY A 64 -2.06 8.92 6.13
CA GLY A 64 -3.02 7.89 6.56
C GLY A 64 -4.31 8.40 7.20
N ILE A 65 -4.29 9.52 7.93
CA ILE A 65 -5.43 10.00 8.75
C ILE A 65 -6.66 10.48 7.96
N CYS A 66 -6.54 10.72 6.66
CA CYS A 66 -7.61 11.33 5.86
C CYS A 66 -7.98 10.49 4.63
N ARG A 67 -7.25 10.64 3.52
CA ARG A 67 -7.58 10.00 2.23
C ARG A 67 -7.54 8.47 2.29
N GLY A 68 -6.48 7.89 2.85
CA GLY A 68 -6.34 6.44 3.05
C GLY A 68 -7.46 5.86 3.90
N PHE A 69 -7.72 6.47 5.07
CA PHE A 69 -8.85 6.11 5.93
C PHE A 69 -10.20 6.17 5.20
N MET A 70 -10.52 7.28 4.52
CA MET A 70 -11.78 7.43 3.79
C MET A 70 -11.94 6.34 2.74
N ALA A 71 -10.89 6.08 1.96
CA ALA A 71 -10.94 5.08 0.91
C ALA A 71 -11.15 3.67 1.45
N GLN A 72 -10.41 3.25 2.48
CA GLN A 72 -10.56 1.94 3.07
C GLN A 72 -12.00 1.70 3.56
N ARG A 73 -12.57 2.66 4.30
CA ARG A 73 -13.91 2.52 4.87
C ARG A 73 -14.99 2.50 3.79
N MET A 74 -14.94 3.47 2.88
CA MET A 74 -15.91 3.55 1.79
C MET A 74 -15.83 2.31 0.91
N PHE A 75 -14.62 1.82 0.61
CA PHE A 75 -14.47 0.65 -0.26
C PHE A 75 -14.98 -0.62 0.42
N GLN A 76 -14.71 -0.82 1.71
CA GLN A 76 -15.31 -1.92 2.48
C GLN A 76 -16.85 -1.89 2.41
N SER A 77 -17.46 -0.71 2.53
CA SER A 77 -18.92 -0.57 2.39
C SER A 77 -19.40 -0.91 0.97
N ILE A 78 -18.75 -0.35 -0.05
CA ILE A 78 -19.10 -0.59 -1.46
C ILE A 78 -18.96 -2.07 -1.84
N LEU A 79 -17.92 -2.74 -1.33
CA LEU A 79 -17.70 -4.16 -1.56
C LEU A 79 -18.81 -5.00 -0.91
N ALA A 80 -19.18 -4.69 0.34
CA ALA A 80 -20.29 -5.34 1.03
C ALA A 80 -21.63 -5.15 0.29
N ASP A 81 -21.91 -3.93 -0.18
CA ASP A 81 -23.12 -3.64 -0.96
C ASP A 81 -23.18 -4.42 -2.29
N LYS A 82 -22.02 -4.82 -2.82
CA LYS A 82 -21.87 -5.58 -4.06
C LYS A 82 -21.67 -7.09 -3.85
N GLY A 83 -21.60 -7.58 -2.62
CA GLY A 83 -21.33 -9.00 -2.33
C GLY A 83 -19.91 -9.44 -2.66
N LEU A 84 -18.93 -8.54 -2.57
CA LEU A 84 -17.51 -8.76 -2.87
C LEU A 84 -16.62 -8.81 -1.62
N GLU A 85 -17.19 -8.63 -0.43
CA GLU A 85 -16.49 -8.52 0.85
C GLU A 85 -15.71 -9.78 1.25
N GLU A 86 -16.10 -10.96 0.73
CA GLU A 86 -15.37 -12.22 0.94
C GLU A 86 -14.28 -12.45 -0.12
N LEU A 87 -14.30 -11.69 -1.22
CA LEU A 87 -13.37 -11.85 -2.34
C LEU A 87 -12.26 -10.80 -2.33
N VAL A 88 -12.44 -9.70 -1.59
CA VAL A 88 -11.52 -8.57 -1.56
C VAL A 88 -11.23 -8.18 -0.12
N SER A 89 -9.95 -8.19 0.23
CA SER A 89 -9.45 -7.63 1.48
C SER A 89 -8.86 -6.24 1.21
N VAL A 90 -9.08 -5.33 2.17
CA VAL A 90 -8.76 -3.91 2.00
C VAL A 90 -8.01 -3.40 3.22
N ASP A 91 -6.87 -2.78 2.96
CA ASP A 91 -6.06 -2.13 3.98
C ASP A 91 -5.58 -0.74 3.54
N ALA A 92 -5.06 0.06 4.48
CA ALA A 92 -4.48 1.36 4.20
C ALA A 92 -3.18 1.60 4.98
N ARG A 93 -2.24 2.29 4.33
CA ARG A 93 -0.95 2.70 4.90
C ARG A 93 -0.66 4.17 4.63
N ALA A 94 0.18 4.74 5.47
CA ALA A 94 0.82 6.02 5.24
C ALA A 94 2.16 5.83 4.51
N SER A 95 2.49 6.70 3.55
CA SER A 95 3.84 6.74 2.97
C SER A 95 4.83 7.49 3.87
N ARG A 96 4.33 8.31 4.81
CA ARG A 96 5.13 9.09 5.77
C ARG A 96 4.70 8.79 7.20
N ASP A 97 5.61 8.98 8.16
CA ASP A 97 5.42 8.63 9.57
C ASP A 97 4.82 9.76 10.42
N TYR A 98 4.29 10.82 9.80
CA TYR A 98 3.81 12.02 10.49
C TYR A 98 2.72 11.76 11.53
N SER A 99 1.92 10.71 11.32
CA SER A 99 0.72 10.43 12.11
C SER A 99 0.63 8.98 12.58
N LEU A 100 1.76 8.27 12.71
CA LEU A 100 1.74 6.85 13.11
C LEU A 100 1.07 6.64 14.47
N GLY A 101 0.13 5.70 14.51
CA GLY A 101 -0.68 5.41 15.70
C GLY A 101 -1.79 6.42 15.97
N ASP A 102 -1.93 7.48 15.16
CA ASP A 102 -3.03 8.43 15.31
C ASP A 102 -4.35 7.83 14.82
N ALA A 103 -5.43 8.33 15.43
CA ALA A 103 -6.80 8.12 14.97
C ALA A 103 -7.06 8.89 13.66
N PRO A 104 -8.09 8.52 12.88
CA PRO A 104 -8.43 9.28 11.69
C PRO A 104 -8.87 10.71 12.04
N CYS A 105 -8.63 11.64 11.12
CA CYS A 105 -9.09 13.02 11.25
C CYS A 105 -10.61 13.05 11.48
N GLU A 106 -11.08 13.81 12.48
CA GLU A 106 -12.50 13.85 12.86
C GLU A 106 -13.43 14.24 11.71
N ILE A 107 -12.99 15.17 10.85
CA ILE A 107 -13.78 15.64 9.70
C ILE A 107 -13.86 14.55 8.64
N ALA A 108 -12.77 13.80 8.40
CA ALA A 108 -12.77 12.65 7.51
C ALA A 108 -13.67 11.52 8.05
N ALA A 109 -13.61 11.25 9.35
CA ALA A 109 -14.48 10.30 10.04
C ALA A 109 -15.96 10.70 9.93
N ARG A 110 -16.29 11.99 10.05
CA ARG A 110 -17.64 12.50 9.82
C ARG A 110 -18.07 12.33 8.37
N ALA A 111 -17.22 12.64 7.40
CA ALA A 111 -17.52 12.48 5.98
C ALA A 111 -17.84 11.02 5.62
N VAL A 112 -17.06 10.06 6.12
CA VAL A 112 -17.36 8.61 6.00
C VAL A 112 -18.73 8.26 6.60
N GLY A 113 -19.04 8.79 7.79
CA GLY A 113 -20.33 8.57 8.44
C GLY A 113 -21.52 9.17 7.68
N GLU A 114 -21.34 10.34 7.04
CA GLU A 114 -22.36 10.97 6.18
C GLU A 114 -22.66 10.15 4.92
N GLU A 115 -21.70 9.37 4.43
CA GLU A 115 -21.85 8.44 3.29
C GLU A 115 -22.51 7.11 3.71
N GLY A 116 -22.98 6.98 4.96
CA GLY A 116 -23.69 5.79 5.45
C GLY A 116 -22.77 4.62 5.83
N THR A 117 -21.46 4.83 5.80
CA THR A 117 -20.48 3.80 6.15
C THR A 117 -20.30 3.71 7.67
N SER A 118 -20.40 2.50 8.22
CA SER A 118 -20.19 2.29 9.66
C SER A 118 -18.72 2.50 10.07
N GLN A 119 -18.48 3.19 11.20
CA GLN A 119 -17.15 3.35 11.79
C GLN A 119 -16.71 2.11 12.58
N GLY A 120 -16.93 0.90 12.04
CA GLY A 120 -16.58 -0.35 12.72
C GLY A 120 -15.06 -0.57 12.78
N HIS A 121 -14.55 -1.10 13.91
CA HIS A 121 -13.13 -1.34 14.24
C HIS A 121 -12.28 -0.09 14.47
N SER A 122 -11.35 -0.17 15.43
CA SER A 122 -10.29 0.81 15.64
C SER A 122 -9.45 0.95 14.38
N TYR A 123 -9.29 2.18 13.90
CA TYR A 123 -8.32 2.53 12.86
C TYR A 123 -7.16 3.24 13.54
N GLU A 124 -5.95 2.76 13.28
CA GLU A 124 -4.70 3.41 13.65
C GLU A 124 -3.84 3.49 12.40
N VAL A 125 -3.15 4.61 12.21
CA VAL A 125 -2.27 4.78 11.05
C VAL A 125 -1.03 3.91 11.20
N GLU A 126 -0.76 3.10 10.17
CA GLU A 126 0.45 2.32 10.02
C GLU A 126 1.29 2.81 8.83
N LEU A 127 2.61 2.70 8.95
CA LEU A 127 3.55 3.07 7.88
C LEU A 127 3.62 1.94 6.86
N LEU A 128 3.73 2.28 5.57
CA LEU A 128 3.97 1.32 4.51
C LEU A 128 5.26 0.53 4.78
N ASP A 129 5.14 -0.78 4.98
CA ASP A 129 6.25 -1.73 4.94
C ASP A 129 6.24 -2.39 3.56
N VAL A 130 7.18 -2.03 2.68
CA VAL A 130 7.22 -2.58 1.31
C VAL A 130 7.31 -4.10 1.30
N GLN A 131 8.05 -4.69 2.25
CA GLN A 131 8.26 -6.14 2.29
C GLN A 131 6.99 -6.87 2.71
N ALA A 132 6.23 -6.34 3.67
CA ALA A 132 5.02 -6.98 4.17
C ALA A 132 3.77 -6.58 3.36
N ASP A 133 3.59 -5.29 3.13
CA ASP A 133 2.38 -4.72 2.56
C ASP A 133 2.41 -4.74 1.03
N ALA A 134 3.44 -4.16 0.40
CA ALA A 134 3.47 -4.04 -1.06
C ALA A 134 3.65 -5.40 -1.74
N ALA A 135 4.55 -6.25 -1.24
CA ALA A 135 4.72 -7.61 -1.74
C ALA A 135 3.49 -8.49 -1.50
N GLY A 136 2.79 -8.27 -0.38
CA GLY A 136 1.58 -8.99 -0.01
C GLY A 136 0.31 -8.52 -0.72
N SER A 137 0.34 -7.40 -1.45
CA SER A 137 -0.83 -6.81 -2.11
C SER A 137 -0.87 -7.10 -3.60
N ASP A 138 -2.08 -7.31 -4.13
CA ASP A 138 -2.32 -7.53 -5.56
C ASP A 138 -2.51 -6.22 -6.32
N LEU A 139 -3.03 -5.21 -5.62
CA LEU A 139 -3.33 -3.88 -6.13
C LEU A 139 -2.97 -2.82 -5.09
N ILE A 140 -2.21 -1.82 -5.50
CA ILE A 140 -1.81 -0.67 -4.68
C ILE A 140 -2.40 0.59 -5.31
N LEU A 141 -3.25 1.29 -4.56
CA LEU A 141 -3.96 2.48 -5.01
C LEU A 141 -3.47 3.71 -4.25
N VAL A 142 -2.91 4.67 -4.98
CA VAL A 142 -2.40 5.94 -4.45
C VAL A 142 -3.29 7.11 -4.85
N PHE A 143 -3.24 8.23 -4.13
CA PHE A 143 -4.20 9.33 -4.34
C PHE A 143 -3.70 10.42 -5.28
N ASP A 144 -2.39 10.65 -5.31
CA ASP A 144 -1.77 11.69 -6.12
C ASP A 144 -0.38 11.24 -6.58
N LYS A 145 0.20 12.01 -7.50
CA LYS A 145 1.52 11.74 -8.06
C LYS A 145 2.67 11.79 -7.05
N PHE A 146 2.56 12.56 -5.96
CA PHE A 146 3.64 12.68 -4.97
C PHE A 146 3.71 11.43 -4.10
N VAL A 147 2.54 10.94 -3.66
CA VAL A 147 2.44 9.65 -2.97
C VAL A 147 2.85 8.53 -3.93
N ALA A 148 2.46 8.60 -5.20
CA ALA A 148 2.90 7.65 -6.20
C ALA A 148 4.43 7.62 -6.34
N GLU A 149 5.08 8.77 -6.42
CA GLU A 149 6.54 8.87 -6.51
C GLU A 149 7.23 8.27 -5.28
N ASP A 150 6.74 8.57 -4.08
CA ASP A 150 7.29 8.03 -2.84
C ASP A 150 7.14 6.49 -2.77
N VAL A 151 5.95 5.96 -3.08
CA VAL A 151 5.70 4.51 -3.10
C VAL A 151 6.57 3.82 -4.16
N MET A 152 6.64 4.36 -5.37
CA MET A 152 7.42 3.80 -6.46
C MET A 152 8.92 3.81 -6.16
N ARG A 153 9.42 4.83 -5.45
CA ARG A 153 10.82 4.92 -4.99
C ARG A 153 11.14 3.80 -4.00
N GLU A 154 10.30 3.62 -2.98
CA GLU A 154 10.51 2.58 -1.97
C GLU A 154 10.40 1.17 -2.57
N ILE A 155 9.42 0.92 -3.44
CA ILE A 155 9.29 -0.33 -4.20
C ILE A 155 10.53 -0.60 -5.04
N THR A 156 11.00 0.41 -5.79
CA THR A 156 12.19 0.31 -6.63
C THR A 156 13.42 -0.08 -5.81
N LEU A 157 13.62 0.55 -4.65
CA LEU A 157 14.75 0.24 -3.77
C LEU A 157 14.69 -1.20 -3.25
N PHE A 158 13.48 -1.66 -2.90
CA PHE A 158 13.24 -3.04 -2.48
C PHE A 158 13.51 -4.04 -3.60
N GLU A 159 12.96 -3.81 -4.80
CA GLU A 159 13.15 -4.69 -5.97
C GLU A 159 14.61 -4.79 -6.41
N VAL A 160 15.38 -3.70 -6.33
CA VAL A 160 16.82 -3.75 -6.63
C VAL A 160 17.58 -4.59 -5.60
N SER A 161 17.08 -4.67 -4.37
CA SER A 161 17.69 -5.46 -3.31
C SER A 161 17.29 -6.95 -3.34
N GLU A 162 16.19 -7.29 -4.00
CA GLU A 162 15.66 -8.65 -4.10
C GLU A 162 15.89 -9.21 -5.52
N ASP A 163 16.70 -10.26 -5.64
CA ASP A 163 16.87 -11.02 -6.88
C ASP A 163 15.62 -11.90 -7.12
N SER A 164 14.51 -11.29 -7.52
CA SER A 164 13.26 -12.00 -7.81
C SER A 164 12.94 -12.05 -9.30
N SER A 165 12.34 -13.16 -9.74
CA SER A 165 11.78 -13.36 -11.08
C SER A 165 10.30 -12.98 -11.17
N ASP A 166 9.75 -12.41 -10.09
CA ASP A 166 8.34 -12.06 -10.02
C ASP A 166 8.01 -10.84 -10.88
N PRO A 167 6.74 -10.68 -11.31
CA PRO A 167 6.27 -9.45 -11.92
C PRO A 167 6.58 -8.27 -11.00
N SER A 168 7.04 -7.17 -11.59
CA SER A 168 7.42 -5.99 -10.81
C SER A 168 6.24 -5.54 -9.94
N LEU A 169 6.51 -5.34 -8.66
CA LEU A 169 5.56 -4.74 -7.71
C LEU A 169 5.08 -3.37 -8.22
N SER A 170 5.92 -2.67 -8.99
CA SER A 170 5.54 -1.41 -9.62
C SER A 170 4.36 -1.54 -10.60
N ASP A 171 4.16 -2.70 -11.24
CA ASP A 171 3.01 -2.95 -12.13
C ASP A 171 1.68 -3.10 -11.36
N ARG A 172 1.73 -3.13 -10.01
CA ARG A 172 0.56 -3.19 -9.13
C ARG A 172 0.12 -1.82 -8.64
N VAL A 173 0.86 -0.75 -8.95
CA VAL A 173 0.59 0.61 -8.46
C VAL A 173 -0.24 1.40 -9.47
N TYR A 174 -1.36 1.97 -9.02
CA TYR A 174 -2.27 2.80 -9.82
C TYR A 174 -2.72 4.02 -9.03
N MET A 175 -3.02 5.12 -9.73
CA MET A 175 -3.60 6.29 -9.08
C MET A 175 -5.13 6.13 -9.03
N LEU A 176 -5.76 6.25 -7.86
CA LEU A 176 -7.20 6.04 -7.68
C LEU A 176 -8.04 6.96 -8.59
N GLY A 177 -7.60 8.21 -8.78
CA GLY A 177 -8.30 9.18 -9.63
C GLY A 177 -8.38 8.78 -11.11
N GLU A 178 -7.56 7.81 -11.56
CA GLU A 178 -7.61 7.26 -12.92
C GLU A 178 -8.91 6.49 -13.21
N PHE A 179 -9.58 6.01 -12.17
CA PHE A 179 -10.83 5.27 -12.32
C PHE A 179 -12.06 6.18 -12.27
N GLY A 180 -11.90 7.48 -12.00
CA GLY A 180 -13.01 8.42 -11.97
C GLY A 180 -13.54 8.77 -13.36
N GLU A 181 -14.84 9.06 -13.46
CA GLU A 181 -15.42 9.55 -14.72
C GLU A 181 -14.72 10.83 -15.20
N GLY A 182 -14.50 10.92 -16.52
CA GLY A 182 -13.96 12.11 -17.17
C GLY A 182 -12.46 12.32 -17.06
N SER A 183 -11.69 11.37 -16.51
CA SER A 183 -10.27 11.53 -16.18
C SER A 183 -9.39 12.03 -17.35
N THR A 184 -9.17 13.34 -17.42
CA THR A 184 -8.03 13.92 -18.12
C THR A 184 -6.77 13.80 -17.24
N GLN A 185 -5.56 13.95 -17.80
CA GLN A 185 -4.32 13.81 -17.03
C GLN A 185 -4.25 14.71 -15.78
N SER A 186 -4.85 15.90 -15.82
CA SER A 186 -4.91 16.83 -14.68
C SER A 186 -5.90 16.42 -13.58
N GLU A 187 -6.82 15.50 -13.86
CA GLU A 187 -7.90 15.10 -12.95
C GLU A 187 -7.63 13.75 -12.25
N LYS A 188 -6.43 13.19 -12.47
CA LYS A 188 -5.99 11.95 -11.82
C LYS A 188 -5.55 12.17 -10.37
N ASP A 189 -5.03 13.35 -10.04
CA ASP A 189 -4.68 13.72 -8.68
C ASP A 189 -5.97 13.92 -7.85
N ILE A 190 -6.06 13.26 -6.70
CA ILE A 190 -7.07 13.51 -5.67
C ILE A 190 -6.44 14.40 -4.62
N ASP A 191 -6.82 15.68 -4.65
CA ASP A 191 -6.31 16.72 -3.76
C ASP A 191 -6.40 16.30 -2.28
N ASP A 192 -5.33 16.62 -1.53
CA ASP A 192 -5.35 16.49 -0.07
C ASP A 192 -6.21 17.60 0.55
N PRO A 193 -7.32 17.26 1.22
CA PRO A 193 -8.23 18.25 1.76
C PRO A 193 -7.70 18.91 3.05
N LEU A 194 -6.66 18.35 3.68
CA LEU A 194 -6.02 18.91 4.87
C LEU A 194 -4.83 19.81 4.51
N TYR A 195 -4.39 19.80 3.26
CA TYR A 195 -3.32 20.68 2.81
C TYR A 195 -3.82 22.11 2.64
N GLY A 196 -3.09 23.09 3.18
CA GLY A 196 -3.41 24.52 3.08
C GLY A 196 -4.03 25.16 4.33
N ASN A 197 -4.23 24.39 5.42
CA ASN A 197 -4.71 24.88 6.71
C ASN A 197 -6.03 25.67 6.63
N TYR A 198 -6.95 25.25 5.75
CA TYR A 198 -8.20 25.97 5.50
C TYR A 198 -9.06 26.15 6.77
N GLY A 199 -9.05 25.17 7.68
CA GLY A 199 -9.79 25.18 8.93
C GLY A 199 -11.32 25.33 8.75
N GLY A 200 -12.07 24.93 9.77
CA GLY A 200 -13.51 25.21 9.88
C GLY A 200 -14.34 24.75 8.65
N ALA A 201 -15.14 25.66 8.09
CA ALA A 201 -16.09 25.33 7.03
C ALA A 201 -15.43 25.02 5.68
N GLN A 202 -14.31 25.68 5.36
CA GLN A 202 -13.61 25.46 4.09
C GLN A 202 -12.95 24.08 4.05
N GLU A 203 -12.32 23.69 5.15
CA GLU A 203 -11.75 22.34 5.33
C GLU A 203 -12.84 21.27 5.27
N SER A 204 -13.98 21.49 5.95
CA SER A 204 -15.11 20.56 5.90
C SER A 204 -15.65 20.35 4.48
N GLU A 205 -15.76 21.42 3.70
CA GLU A 205 -16.20 21.34 2.31
C GLU A 205 -15.14 20.70 1.40
N ALA A 206 -13.85 20.97 1.63
CA ALA A 206 -12.75 20.30 0.93
C ALA A 206 -12.75 18.80 1.19
N VAL A 207 -12.88 18.37 2.45
CA VAL A 207 -12.99 16.96 2.84
C VAL A 207 -14.21 16.32 2.20
N ARG A 208 -15.38 16.99 2.22
CA ARG A 208 -16.59 16.47 1.57
C ARG A 208 -16.41 16.29 0.06
N ARG A 209 -15.77 17.24 -0.63
CA ARG A 209 -15.48 17.10 -2.07
C ARG A 209 -14.52 15.96 -2.34
N CYS A 210 -13.45 15.85 -1.55
CA CYS A 210 -12.48 14.76 -1.62
C CYS A 210 -13.16 13.39 -1.40
N SER A 211 -13.99 13.28 -0.36
CA SER A 211 -14.82 12.10 -0.05
C SER A 211 -15.67 11.65 -1.25
N LYS A 212 -16.41 12.58 -1.87
CA LYS A 212 -17.24 12.27 -3.05
C LYS A 212 -16.40 11.81 -4.25
N ARG A 213 -15.24 12.44 -4.47
CA ARG A 213 -14.33 12.05 -5.55
C ARG A 213 -13.77 10.65 -5.32
N ILE A 214 -13.27 10.36 -4.11
CA ILE A 214 -12.78 9.03 -3.71
C ILE A 214 -13.88 8.00 -3.93
N ARG A 215 -15.09 8.25 -3.41
CA ARG A 215 -16.21 7.33 -3.56
C ARG A 215 -16.53 7.02 -5.02
N SER A 216 -16.62 8.04 -5.88
CA SER A 216 -16.88 7.84 -7.31
C SER A 216 -15.82 6.96 -7.99
N CYS A 217 -14.54 7.18 -7.69
CA CYS A 217 -13.46 6.33 -8.20
C CYS A 217 -13.56 4.89 -7.66
N LEU A 218 -13.89 4.71 -6.39
CA LEU A 218 -14.05 3.39 -5.78
C LEU A 218 -15.24 2.61 -6.37
N GLU A 219 -16.35 3.27 -6.67
CA GLU A 219 -17.50 2.65 -7.33
C GLU A 219 -17.13 2.13 -8.72
N ALA A 220 -16.28 2.85 -9.46
CA ALA A 220 -15.77 2.41 -10.75
C ALA A 220 -14.82 1.20 -10.62
N VAL A 221 -13.90 1.22 -9.66
CA VAL A 221 -13.04 0.06 -9.34
C VAL A 221 -13.89 -1.15 -8.96
N ALA A 222 -14.83 -0.99 -8.02
CA ALA A 222 -15.69 -2.07 -7.57
C ALA A 222 -16.54 -2.66 -8.70
N SER A 223 -17.03 -1.83 -9.62
CA SER A 223 -17.79 -2.30 -10.79
C SER A 223 -16.94 -3.12 -11.77
N LYS A 224 -15.66 -2.78 -11.92
CA LYS A 224 -14.71 -3.60 -12.67
C LYS A 224 -14.44 -4.93 -11.96
N LEU A 225 -14.20 -4.91 -10.65
CA LEU A 225 -14.01 -6.13 -9.84
C LEU A 225 -15.23 -7.05 -9.92
N GLU A 226 -16.44 -6.51 -9.80
CA GLU A 226 -17.68 -7.26 -9.93
C GLU A 226 -17.79 -7.96 -11.30
N SER A 227 -17.38 -7.27 -12.37
CA SER A 227 -17.36 -7.85 -13.72
C SER A 227 -16.35 -8.98 -13.83
N CYS A 228 -15.14 -8.80 -13.28
CA CYS A 228 -14.12 -9.86 -13.21
C CYS A 228 -14.60 -11.06 -12.39
N ALA A 229 -15.24 -10.85 -11.24
CA ALA A 229 -15.76 -11.93 -10.40
C ALA A 229 -16.85 -12.73 -11.14
N ARG A 230 -17.73 -12.04 -11.89
CA ARG A 230 -18.78 -12.68 -12.69
C ARG A 230 -18.21 -13.56 -13.80
N GLU A 231 -17.17 -13.10 -14.48
CA GLU A 231 -16.46 -13.85 -15.52
C GLU A 231 -15.62 -15.00 -14.94
N GLY A 232 -15.06 -14.79 -13.75
CA GLY A 232 -14.24 -15.76 -13.01
C GLY A 232 -15.04 -16.79 -12.21
N GLY A 233 -16.38 -16.76 -12.24
CA GLY A 233 -17.22 -17.70 -11.51
C GLY A 233 -17.17 -17.56 -9.99
N GLY A 234 -16.98 -16.34 -9.48
CA GLY A 234 -16.85 -16.05 -8.05
C GLY A 234 -15.41 -16.03 -7.54
N PHE A 235 -14.43 -16.02 -8.44
CA PHE A 235 -13.00 -15.89 -8.12
C PHE A 235 -12.41 -14.66 -8.81
N LEU A 236 -11.53 -13.95 -8.10
CA LEU A 236 -10.82 -12.78 -8.62
C LEU A 236 -9.35 -13.14 -8.89
N ASP A 237 -9.05 -13.45 -10.15
CA ASP A 237 -7.67 -13.61 -10.61
C ASP A 237 -6.95 -12.25 -10.64
N PRO A 238 -5.90 -12.05 -9.82
CA PRO A 238 -5.19 -10.77 -9.74
C PRO A 238 -4.66 -10.28 -11.09
N GLU A 239 -4.24 -11.18 -11.98
CA GLU A 239 -3.70 -10.80 -13.28
C GLU A 239 -4.82 -10.27 -14.20
N LYS A 240 -5.96 -10.95 -14.24
CA LYS A 240 -7.13 -10.49 -15.00
C LYS A 240 -7.69 -9.19 -14.45
N VAL A 241 -7.71 -9.04 -13.13
CA VAL A 241 -8.12 -7.78 -12.48
C VAL A 241 -7.20 -6.63 -12.93
N ARG A 242 -5.87 -6.81 -12.86
CA ARG A 242 -4.92 -5.80 -13.35
C ARG A 242 -5.11 -5.51 -14.84
N GLN A 243 -5.32 -6.53 -15.67
CA GLN A 243 -5.59 -6.34 -17.10
C GLN A 243 -6.90 -5.57 -17.34
N ALA A 244 -7.97 -5.83 -16.58
CA ALA A 244 -9.24 -5.13 -16.69
C ALA A 244 -9.18 -3.68 -16.19
N LEU A 245 -8.34 -3.42 -15.19
CA LEU A 245 -8.04 -2.07 -14.71
C LEU A 245 -7.20 -1.30 -15.73
N SER A 246 -6.23 -1.97 -16.38
CA SER A 246 -5.34 -1.39 -17.39
C SER A 246 -5.98 -1.21 -18.77
N GLY A 247 -6.84 -2.14 -19.19
CA GLY A 247 -7.29 -2.34 -20.58
C GLY A 247 -8.27 -1.29 -21.12
N GLY A 248 -8.61 -0.27 -20.32
CA GLY A 248 -9.38 0.90 -20.77
C GLY A 248 -8.54 2.18 -20.91
N MET A 249 -7.23 2.09 -20.68
CA MET A 249 -6.34 3.25 -20.58
C MET A 249 -5.15 3.05 -21.51
N GLU A 250 -4.68 4.11 -22.17
CA GLU A 250 -3.28 4.13 -22.61
C GLU A 250 -2.44 3.83 -21.36
N ALA A 251 -1.46 2.92 -21.49
CA ALA A 251 -0.71 2.35 -20.37
C ALA A 251 -0.34 3.42 -19.32
N PRO A 252 -0.12 3.06 -18.04
CA PRO A 252 0.32 3.97 -16.98
C PRO A 252 1.76 4.48 -17.22
N ASP A 253 1.98 5.13 -18.36
CA ASP A 253 3.21 5.71 -18.86
C ASP A 253 3.68 6.83 -17.93
N ASP A 254 2.76 7.49 -17.23
CA ASP A 254 3.08 8.53 -16.26
C ASP A 254 3.77 7.96 -15.02
N LEU A 255 3.31 6.81 -14.50
CA LEU A 255 3.96 6.12 -13.36
C LEU A 255 5.25 5.43 -13.79
N LYS A 256 5.28 4.85 -14.99
CA LYS A 256 6.50 4.23 -15.55
C LYS A 256 7.63 5.24 -15.79
N ARG A 257 7.32 6.54 -15.95
CA ARG A 257 8.32 7.62 -15.99
C ARG A 257 8.96 7.88 -14.62
N LEU A 258 8.31 7.51 -13.52
CA LEU A 258 8.86 7.62 -12.17
C LEU A 258 9.87 6.52 -11.86
N LEU A 259 9.86 5.42 -12.64
CA LEU A 259 10.88 4.38 -12.52
C LEU A 259 12.22 4.91 -13.03
N PRO A 260 13.33 4.70 -12.29
CA PRO A 260 14.64 5.04 -12.79
C PRO A 260 14.94 4.27 -14.09
N PRO A 261 15.72 4.86 -15.01
CA PRO A 261 15.95 4.29 -16.34
C PRO A 261 16.61 2.91 -16.33
N MET A 262 17.21 2.49 -15.21
CA MET A 262 17.78 1.15 -15.06
C MET A 262 16.72 0.05 -14.87
N LEU A 263 15.51 0.39 -14.45
CA LEU A 263 14.39 -0.55 -14.26
C LEU A 263 13.35 -0.49 -15.39
N SER A 264 13.37 0.55 -16.22
CA SER A 264 12.34 0.71 -17.27
C SER A 264 12.45 -0.29 -18.43
N LYS A 265 13.48 -1.16 -18.45
CA LYS A 265 13.70 -2.15 -19.52
C LYS A 265 14.39 -3.42 -19.02
N LYS A 266 13.63 -4.50 -18.84
CA LYS A 266 14.03 -5.81 -19.38
C LYS A 266 13.10 -6.11 -20.55
N LYS A 267 13.64 -5.96 -21.78
CA LYS A 267 13.02 -6.47 -23.00
C LYS A 267 13.24 -7.98 -23.09
#